data_AF-A0A2N8M6M4-F1
#
_entry.id   AF-A0A2N8M6M4-F1
#
_cell.length_a   1.000
_cell.length_b   1.000
_cell.length_c   1.000
_cell.angle_alpha   90.00
_cell.angle_beta   90.00
_cell.angle_gamma   90.00
#
_symmetry.space_group_name_H-M   'P 1'
#
loop_
_entity.id
_entity.type
_entity.pdbx_description
1 polymer ?
#
loop_
_entity_poly.entity_id
_entity_poly.type
_entity_poly.pdbx_seq_one_letter_code
_entity_poly.pdbx_strand_id
1 'polypeptide(L)'
;MLVAASIALSGCGKRSATNPTMISYSQVGVCKSYATQTGNEEKAKPDEGFVIFKIETIDNAKQSDTFYLDPERLMVDQTTPEFQQKDISRRSRRFIDADPRFAQAMGVKGLARAAFPANEKTDVNSFVIVPLPLNVGLGGPNAKQYSFDLMYDTTTTEVQVGTKDVVTTKTNAAVDKYSVVDNCKELALK
;
A
#
# COMPACT_ATOMS: atom_id res chain seq x y z
N MET A 1 37.55 -22.83 -39.87
CA MET A 1 36.64 -23.26 -38.79
C MET A 1 36.25 -21.99 -38.02
N LEU A 2 35.08 -21.39 -38.33
CA LEU A 2 34.61 -20.18 -37.65
C LEU A 2 33.87 -20.59 -36.38
N VAL A 3 34.37 -20.17 -35.23
CA VAL A 3 33.71 -20.34 -33.93
C VAL A 3 32.61 -19.28 -33.83
N ALA A 4 31.35 -19.69 -34.04
CA ALA A 4 30.21 -18.84 -33.76
C ALA A 4 30.05 -18.73 -32.24
N ALA A 5 30.51 -17.61 -31.68
CA ALA A 5 30.21 -17.25 -30.30
C ALA A 5 28.73 -16.88 -30.20
N SER A 6 27.93 -17.80 -29.65
CA SER A 6 26.54 -17.50 -29.26
C SER A 6 26.56 -16.51 -28.10
N ILE A 7 26.39 -15.23 -28.41
CA ILE A 7 26.05 -14.21 -27.42
C ILE A 7 24.60 -14.53 -27.03
N ALA A 8 24.41 -15.26 -25.92
CA ALA A 8 23.12 -15.34 -25.28
C ALA A 8 22.78 -13.91 -24.83
N LEU A 9 21.96 -13.19 -25.61
CA LEU A 9 21.28 -12.00 -25.13
C LEU A 9 20.49 -12.46 -23.89
N SER A 10 20.97 -12.07 -22.71
CA SER A 10 20.23 -12.17 -21.46
C SER A 10 18.83 -11.65 -21.72
N GLY A 11 17.86 -12.57 -21.75
CA GLY A 11 16.49 -12.25 -22.06
C GLY A 11 16.04 -11.13 -21.12
N CYS A 12 15.45 -10.08 -21.69
CA CYS A 12 14.63 -9.15 -20.91
C CYS A 12 13.61 -10.01 -20.15
N GLY A 13 13.82 -10.20 -18.85
CA GLY A 13 12.94 -11.00 -18.00
C GLY A 13 11.53 -10.48 -18.15
N LYS A 14 10.63 -11.29 -18.71
CA LYS A 14 9.22 -10.94 -18.80
C LYS A 14 8.61 -11.21 -17.43
N ARG A 15 8.10 -10.16 -16.76
CA ARG A 15 7.28 -10.32 -15.55
C ARG A 15 6.12 -11.27 -15.82
N SER A 16 5.88 -12.16 -14.88
CA SER A 16 4.83 -13.17 -14.96
C SER A 16 3.55 -12.67 -14.29
N ALA A 17 2.49 -12.48 -15.08
CA ALA A 17 1.16 -12.15 -14.56
C ALA A 17 0.54 -13.28 -13.71
N THR A 18 0.96 -14.52 -13.93
CA THR A 18 0.53 -15.68 -13.14
C THR A 18 1.24 -15.80 -11.81
N ASN A 19 2.36 -15.10 -11.60
CA ASN A 19 3.13 -15.10 -10.37
C ASN A 19 3.48 -13.67 -9.93
N PRO A 20 2.49 -12.82 -9.66
CA PRO A 20 2.70 -11.40 -9.35
C PRO A 20 3.60 -11.20 -8.14
N THR A 21 4.23 -10.03 -8.04
CA THR A 21 4.85 -9.60 -6.79
C THR A 21 3.78 -9.43 -5.73
N MET A 22 3.96 -10.04 -4.59
CA MET A 22 2.99 -9.98 -3.50
C MET A 22 3.44 -8.97 -2.44
N ILE A 23 2.56 -8.02 -2.11
CA ILE A 23 2.74 -7.12 -0.97
C ILE A 23 1.77 -7.57 0.13
N SER A 24 2.31 -8.19 1.17
CA SER A 24 1.52 -8.61 2.33
C SER A 24 1.43 -7.48 3.34
N TYR A 25 0.22 -7.21 3.83
CA TYR A 25 -0.02 -6.11 4.77
C TYR A 25 -1.08 -6.47 5.80
N SER A 26 -1.07 -5.79 6.94
CA SER A 26 -2.16 -5.78 7.90
C SER A 26 -2.66 -4.37 8.12
N GLN A 27 -3.97 -4.20 8.31
CA GLN A 27 -4.51 -2.92 8.77
C GLN A 27 -4.43 -2.89 10.29
N VAL A 28 -3.78 -1.87 10.84
CA VAL A 28 -3.59 -1.73 12.28
C VAL A 28 -4.81 -1.07 12.93
N GLY A 29 -5.32 0.00 12.30
CA GLY A 29 -6.45 0.74 12.83
C GLY A 29 -6.64 2.10 12.18
N VAL A 30 -7.49 2.92 12.80
CA VAL A 30 -7.80 4.28 12.35
C VAL A 30 -7.64 5.24 13.53
N CYS A 31 -6.97 6.37 13.31
CA CYS A 31 -6.78 7.42 14.31
C CYS A 31 -7.14 8.81 13.77
N LYS A 32 -7.40 9.78 14.65
CA LYS A 32 -7.73 11.17 14.27
C LYS A 32 -6.53 12.12 14.30
N SER A 33 -5.51 11.84 15.09
CA SER A 33 -4.32 12.68 15.16
C SER A 33 -3.04 11.94 15.51
N TYR A 34 -1.90 12.57 15.22
CA TYR A 34 -0.61 12.18 15.76
C TYR A 34 0.24 13.41 16.11
N ALA A 35 1.01 13.31 17.19
CA ALA A 35 1.93 14.37 17.58
C ALA A 35 3.24 14.25 16.81
N THR A 36 3.58 15.26 16.01
CA THR A 36 4.86 15.36 15.32
C THR A 36 6.03 15.53 16.31
N GLN A 37 7.26 15.24 15.88
CA GLN A 37 8.43 15.39 16.75
C GLN A 37 8.68 16.84 17.20
N THR A 38 8.14 17.84 16.49
CA THR A 38 8.24 19.26 16.88
C THR A 38 7.20 19.67 17.93
N GLY A 39 6.38 18.74 18.41
CA GLY A 39 5.33 18.98 19.40
C GLY A 39 4.00 19.45 18.82
N ASN A 40 3.94 19.73 17.52
CA ASN A 40 2.69 20.06 16.84
C ASN A 40 1.84 18.80 16.63
N GLU A 41 0.53 18.92 16.77
CA GLU A 41 -0.40 17.83 16.49
C GLU A 41 -0.91 17.91 15.05
N GLU A 42 -0.65 16.88 14.26
CA GLU A 42 -1.27 16.70 12.95
C GLU A 42 -2.65 16.09 13.16
N LYS A 43 -3.69 16.76 12.65
CA LYS A 43 -5.09 16.33 12.79
C LYS A 43 -5.67 16.00 11.43
N ALA A 44 -6.36 14.86 11.34
CA ALA A 44 -7.22 14.59 10.20
C ALA A 44 -8.33 15.65 10.12
N LYS A 45 -8.85 15.89 8.92
CA LYS A 45 -10.02 16.77 8.75
C LYS A 45 -11.21 16.21 9.53
N PRO A 46 -12.25 17.03 9.84
CA PRO A 46 -13.37 16.62 10.69
C PRO A 46 -13.98 15.26 10.33
N ASP A 47 -14.18 15.01 9.03
CA ASP A 47 -14.75 13.77 8.51
C ASP A 47 -13.72 12.74 8.03
N GLU A 48 -12.42 13.01 8.18
CA GLU A 48 -11.34 12.11 7.77
C GLU A 48 -10.72 11.38 8.98
N GLY A 49 -10.00 10.30 8.72
CA GLY A 49 -9.14 9.62 9.68
C GLY A 49 -7.89 9.11 8.98
N PHE A 50 -6.81 8.96 9.75
CA PHE A 50 -5.60 8.31 9.28
C PHE A 50 -5.76 6.80 9.45
N VAL A 51 -5.85 6.09 8.33
CA VAL A 51 -5.85 4.63 8.32
C VAL A 51 -4.42 4.15 8.25
N ILE A 52 -4.05 3.29 9.19
CA ILE A 52 -2.67 2.82 9.33
C ILE A 52 -2.55 1.39 8.84
N PHE A 53 -1.61 1.16 7.94
CA PHE A 53 -1.27 -0.17 7.45
C PHE A 53 0.17 -0.51 7.80
N LYS A 54 0.40 -1.75 8.22
CA LYS A 54 1.73 -2.35 8.32
C LYS A 54 1.98 -3.16 7.05
N ILE A 55 3.00 -2.79 6.30
CA ILE A 55 3.53 -3.58 5.19
C ILE A 55 4.52 -4.58 5.79
N GLU A 56 4.16 -5.85 5.73
CA GLU A 56 4.87 -6.94 6.40
C GLU A 56 5.96 -7.48 5.50
N THR A 57 5.59 -7.94 4.30
CA THR A 57 6.52 -8.57 3.37
C THR A 57 6.30 -8.11 1.94
N ILE A 58 7.39 -8.05 1.17
CA ILE A 58 7.36 -7.94 -0.28
C ILE A 58 8.00 -9.20 -0.85
N ASP A 59 7.19 -9.98 -1.57
CA ASP A 59 7.58 -11.25 -2.16
C ASP A 59 7.71 -11.08 -3.67
N ASN A 60 8.96 -11.03 -4.14
CA ASN A 60 9.32 -11.02 -5.54
C ASN A 60 9.97 -12.36 -5.96
N ALA A 61 9.75 -13.42 -5.17
CA ALA A 61 10.49 -14.68 -5.29
C ALA A 61 10.17 -15.49 -6.54
N LYS A 62 9.06 -15.18 -7.20
CA LYS A 62 8.61 -15.85 -8.42
C LYS A 62 8.79 -15.01 -9.69
N GLN A 63 9.43 -13.84 -9.56
CA GLN A 63 9.72 -12.95 -10.68
C GLN A 63 11.19 -13.06 -11.08
N SER A 64 11.45 -12.84 -12.38
CA SER A 64 12.80 -12.93 -12.95
C SER A 64 13.57 -11.61 -12.96
N ASP A 65 12.91 -10.52 -12.58
CA ASP A 65 13.41 -9.16 -12.58
C ASP A 65 13.13 -8.44 -11.25
N THR A 66 13.97 -7.45 -10.95
CA THR A 66 13.87 -6.62 -9.74
C THR A 66 12.55 -5.83 -9.73
N PHE A 67 11.86 -5.85 -8.59
CA PHE A 67 10.72 -4.98 -8.34
C PHE A 67 11.18 -3.67 -7.71
N TYR A 68 10.84 -2.54 -8.32
CA TYR A 68 11.09 -1.23 -7.75
C TYR A 68 9.80 -0.72 -7.11
N LEU A 69 9.77 -0.73 -5.78
CA LEU A 69 8.63 -0.25 -5.02
C LEU A 69 8.60 1.28 -5.05
N ASP A 70 7.45 1.83 -5.42
CA ASP A 70 7.10 3.22 -5.18
C ASP A 70 5.95 3.28 -4.17
N PRO A 71 6.22 3.64 -2.90
CA PRO A 71 5.19 3.70 -1.86
C PRO A 71 4.00 4.56 -2.27
N GLU A 72 4.22 5.67 -2.98
CA GLU A 72 3.17 6.60 -3.41
C GLU A 72 2.14 5.98 -4.37
N ARG A 73 2.40 4.79 -4.90
CA ARG A 73 1.44 4.01 -5.69
C ARG A 73 0.50 3.16 -4.83
N LEU A 74 0.77 3.01 -3.53
CA LEU A 74 -0.16 2.37 -2.61
C LEU A 74 -1.37 3.28 -2.39
N MET A 75 -2.56 2.71 -2.48
CA MET A 75 -3.82 3.44 -2.34
C MET A 75 -4.92 2.59 -1.75
N VAL A 76 -5.93 3.25 -1.20
CA VAL A 76 -7.24 2.67 -0.93
C VAL A 76 -8.20 3.17 -2.01
N ASP A 77 -8.92 2.25 -2.64
CA ASP A 77 -9.96 2.57 -3.61
C ASP A 77 -11.35 2.42 -2.94
N GLN A 78 -12.01 3.55 -2.69
CA GLN A 78 -13.36 3.62 -2.13
C GLN A 78 -14.43 3.82 -3.23
N THR A 79 -14.09 3.61 -4.50
CA THR A 79 -15.04 3.74 -5.61
C THR A 79 -16.11 2.67 -5.50
N THR A 80 -17.40 3.06 -5.48
CA THR A 80 -18.50 2.09 -5.49
C THR A 80 -18.49 1.27 -6.79
N PRO A 81 -18.96 0.01 -6.78
CA PRO A 81 -19.03 -0.82 -7.98
C PRO A 81 -19.75 -0.14 -9.16
N GLU A 82 -20.74 0.71 -8.89
CA GLU A 82 -21.47 1.45 -9.93
C GLU A 82 -20.59 2.45 -10.68
N PHE A 83 -19.65 3.10 -9.99
CA PHE A 83 -18.76 4.10 -10.56
C PHE A 83 -17.47 3.51 -11.13
N GLN A 84 -17.10 2.28 -10.75
CA GLN A 84 -15.93 1.59 -11.32
C GLN A 84 -16.02 1.42 -12.84
N GLN A 85 -17.23 1.21 -13.37
CA GLN A 85 -17.48 0.87 -14.77
C GLN A 85 -17.85 2.06 -15.66
N LYS A 86 -18.24 3.21 -15.09
CA LYS A 86 -18.93 4.27 -15.86
C LYS A 86 -18.17 5.58 -15.97
N ASP A 87 -17.38 5.97 -14.96
CA ASP A 87 -16.80 7.31 -14.92
C ASP A 87 -15.51 7.37 -14.08
N ILE A 88 -14.36 7.52 -14.74
CA ILE A 88 -13.05 7.62 -14.08
C ILE A 88 -13.00 8.85 -13.17
N SER A 89 -13.72 9.93 -13.49
CA SER A 89 -13.74 11.18 -12.71
C SER A 89 -14.42 11.01 -11.35
N ARG A 90 -15.19 9.94 -11.16
CA ARG A 90 -15.90 9.61 -9.90
C ARG A 90 -15.19 8.55 -9.07
N ARG A 91 -13.99 8.13 -9.47
CA ARG A 91 -13.19 7.20 -8.68
C ARG A 91 -12.69 7.88 -7.42
N SER A 92 -12.96 7.28 -6.27
CA SER A 92 -12.54 7.78 -4.96
C SER A 92 -11.30 7.01 -4.49
N ARG A 93 -10.17 7.31 -5.13
CA ARG A 93 -8.86 6.78 -4.75
C ARG A 93 -8.15 7.73 -3.81
N ARG A 94 -7.50 7.17 -2.79
CA ARG A 94 -6.69 7.90 -1.83
C ARG A 94 -5.36 7.17 -1.67
N PHE A 95 -4.30 7.83 -2.08
CA PHE A 95 -2.94 7.31 -2.00
C PHE A 95 -2.40 7.48 -0.58
N ILE A 96 -1.37 6.70 -0.25
CA ILE A 96 -0.67 6.89 1.02
C ILE A 96 -0.10 8.31 1.13
N ASP A 97 0.02 8.78 2.36
CA ASP A 97 0.85 9.93 2.66
C ASP A 97 2.31 9.47 2.81
N ALA A 98 3.18 9.99 1.94
CA ALA A 98 4.60 9.68 1.93
C ALA A 98 5.41 10.54 2.94
N ASP A 99 4.74 11.44 3.68
CA ASP A 99 5.39 12.27 4.68
C ASP A 99 6.02 11.41 5.80
N PRO A 100 7.35 11.50 6.01
CA PRO A 100 8.04 10.68 7.01
C PRO A 100 7.68 11.06 8.46
N ARG A 101 7.07 12.22 8.69
CA ARG A 101 6.78 12.76 10.03
C ARG A 101 5.92 11.81 10.86
N PHE A 102 4.99 11.06 10.26
CA PHE A 102 4.21 10.06 10.99
C PHE A 102 5.09 8.95 11.56
N ALA A 103 5.89 8.31 10.71
CA ALA A 103 6.72 7.18 11.11
C ALA A 103 7.74 7.61 12.18
N GLN A 104 8.33 8.79 11.99
CA GLN A 104 9.22 9.44 12.94
C GLN A 104 8.53 9.74 14.28
N ALA A 105 7.30 10.26 14.25
CA ALA A 105 6.52 10.57 15.44
C ALA A 105 6.13 9.32 16.24
N MET A 106 5.79 8.23 15.56
CA MET A 106 5.37 6.97 16.19
C MET A 106 6.57 6.10 16.59
N GLY A 107 7.79 6.45 16.17
CA GLY A 107 8.99 5.66 16.43
C GLY A 107 8.99 4.33 15.68
N VAL A 108 8.41 4.31 14.48
CA VAL A 108 8.30 3.12 13.61
C VAL A 108 9.04 3.34 12.30
N LYS A 109 9.29 2.25 11.57
CA LYS A 109 9.89 2.30 10.24
C LYS A 109 8.84 2.73 9.21
N GLY A 110 9.07 3.83 8.50
CA GLY A 110 8.25 4.21 7.34
C GLY A 110 8.56 3.33 6.12
N LEU A 111 7.63 3.24 5.17
CA LEU A 111 7.91 2.60 3.89
C LEU A 111 8.61 3.59 2.95
N ALA A 112 9.76 3.20 2.40
CA ALA A 112 10.52 4.03 1.48
C ALA A 112 10.65 3.34 0.11
N ARG A 113 10.94 4.13 -0.93
CA ARG A 113 11.31 3.60 -2.25
C ARG A 113 12.50 2.66 -2.11
N ALA A 114 12.39 1.46 -2.66
CA ALA A 114 13.41 0.43 -2.56
C ALA A 114 13.34 -0.55 -3.74
N ALA A 115 14.48 -1.16 -4.04
CA ALA A 115 14.57 -2.26 -5.00
C ALA A 115 14.50 -3.59 -4.26
N PHE A 116 13.64 -4.48 -4.73
CA PHE A 116 13.45 -5.83 -4.22
C PHE A 116 13.94 -6.81 -5.29
N PRO A 117 15.04 -7.54 -5.04
CA PRO A 117 15.65 -8.42 -6.03
C PRO A 117 14.70 -9.49 -6.58
N ALA A 118 14.99 -9.97 -7.79
CA ALA A 118 14.35 -11.16 -8.33
C ALA A 118 14.62 -12.38 -7.44
N ASN A 119 13.67 -13.31 -7.35
CA ASN A 119 13.81 -14.56 -6.61
C ASN A 119 14.00 -14.39 -5.09
N GLU A 120 13.62 -13.24 -4.53
CA GLU A 120 13.71 -12.96 -3.10
C GLU A 120 12.35 -12.56 -2.49
N LYS A 121 12.15 -12.96 -1.23
CA LYS A 121 11.11 -12.44 -0.34
C LYS A 121 11.78 -11.67 0.80
N THR A 122 11.31 -10.46 1.03
CA THR A 122 11.89 -9.56 2.04
C THR A 122 10.85 -9.19 3.09
N ASP A 123 11.21 -9.33 4.36
CA ASP A 123 10.43 -8.81 5.49
C ASP A 123 10.72 -7.30 5.64
N VAL A 124 9.72 -6.48 5.33
CA VAL A 124 9.87 -5.02 5.30
C VAL A 124 9.53 -4.40 6.64
N ASN A 125 8.45 -4.87 7.27
CA ASN A 125 7.94 -4.40 8.57
C ASN A 125 7.90 -2.87 8.68
N SER A 126 7.32 -2.22 7.68
CA SER A 126 7.18 -0.76 7.58
C SER A 126 5.73 -0.34 7.72
N PHE A 127 5.48 0.90 8.12
CA PHE A 127 4.14 1.47 8.27
C PHE A 127 3.89 2.56 7.23
N VAL A 128 2.65 2.63 6.77
CA VAL A 128 2.13 3.69 5.89
C VAL A 128 0.80 4.19 6.44
N ILE A 129 0.46 5.43 6.11
CA ILE A 129 -0.81 6.04 6.49
C ILE A 129 -1.58 6.49 5.26
N VAL A 130 -2.91 6.42 5.32
CA VAL A 130 -3.80 6.92 4.28
C VAL A 130 -4.85 7.83 4.92
N PRO A 131 -4.89 9.13 4.61
CA PRO A 131 -5.98 9.99 5.04
C PRO A 131 -7.25 9.65 4.24
N LEU A 132 -8.29 9.15 4.93
CA LEU A 132 -9.54 8.72 4.31
C LEU A 132 -10.76 9.40 4.92
N PRO A 133 -11.74 9.82 4.11
CA PRO A 133 -13.07 10.14 4.60
C PRO A 133 -13.70 8.92 5.29
N LEU A 134 -14.22 9.13 6.48
CA LEU A 134 -14.89 8.11 7.32
C LEU A 134 -16.41 8.13 7.15
N ASN A 135 -16.95 9.12 6.42
CA ASN A 135 -18.38 9.35 6.22
C ASN A 135 -18.89 8.98 4.82
N VAL A 136 -18.02 8.52 3.91
CA VAL A 136 -18.47 7.99 2.61
C VAL A 136 -19.27 6.71 2.86
N GLY A 137 -20.52 6.69 2.41
CA GLY A 137 -21.48 5.61 2.63
C GLY A 137 -20.96 4.25 2.15
N LEU A 138 -20.23 3.56 3.03
CA LEU A 138 -19.83 2.16 2.91
C LEU A 138 -21.08 1.29 3.07
N GLY A 139 -21.96 1.30 2.06
CA GLY A 139 -23.05 0.35 1.84
C GLY A 139 -23.75 -0.20 3.08
N GLY A 140 -24.66 0.58 3.67
CA GLY A 140 -25.66 0.07 4.61
C GLY A 140 -25.14 -0.40 5.98
N PRO A 141 -26.07 -0.77 6.89
CA PRO A 141 -25.75 -0.91 8.31
C PRO A 141 -24.96 -2.20 8.58
N ASN A 142 -23.80 -2.06 9.22
CA ASN A 142 -23.16 -3.09 10.06
C ASN A 142 -22.44 -4.29 9.39
N ALA A 143 -21.50 -4.11 8.46
CA ALA A 143 -20.61 -5.24 8.17
C ALA A 143 -19.10 -4.97 8.16
N LYS A 144 -18.60 -3.79 7.77
CA LYS A 144 -17.14 -3.55 7.65
C LYS A 144 -16.74 -2.11 7.95
N GLN A 145 -17.31 -1.50 8.99
CA GLN A 145 -17.07 -0.10 9.30
C GLN A 145 -15.55 0.13 9.53
N TYR A 146 -14.93 0.89 8.63
CA TYR A 146 -13.49 1.20 8.64
C TYR A 146 -12.53 0.03 8.37
N SER A 147 -12.97 -1.09 7.79
CA SER A 147 -12.04 -2.07 7.22
C SER A 147 -11.76 -1.73 5.76
N PHE A 148 -10.51 -1.38 5.46
CA PHE A 148 -10.08 -0.94 4.15
C PHE A 148 -9.10 -1.94 3.53
N ASP A 149 -9.14 -2.03 2.20
CA ASP A 149 -8.21 -2.82 1.41
C ASP A 149 -7.20 -1.88 0.76
N LEU A 150 -5.93 -2.19 0.95
CA LEU A 150 -4.82 -1.51 0.30
C LEU A 150 -4.59 -2.15 -1.07
N MET A 151 -4.33 -1.32 -2.08
CA MET A 151 -4.06 -1.69 -3.46
C MET A 151 -2.76 -1.02 -3.92
N TYR A 152 -2.13 -1.55 -4.96
CA TYR A 152 -0.97 -0.93 -5.60
C TYR A 152 -1.36 -0.51 -7.02
N ASP A 153 -1.17 0.77 -7.36
CA ASP A 153 -1.48 1.29 -8.69
C ASP A 153 -0.43 0.87 -9.71
N THR A 154 -0.83 -0.09 -10.56
CA THR A 154 -0.05 -0.61 -11.68
C THR A 154 -0.44 0.05 -13.01
N THR A 155 -1.41 0.97 -13.01
CA THR A 155 -2.06 1.50 -14.22
C THR A 155 -1.54 2.87 -14.65
N THR A 156 -0.88 3.62 -13.77
CA THR A 156 -0.28 4.91 -14.10
C THR A 156 1.02 4.73 -14.90
N THR A 157 0.93 5.07 -16.18
CA THR A 157 1.86 4.74 -17.27
C THR A 157 3.17 5.53 -17.30
N GLU A 158 3.42 6.44 -16.34
CA GLU A 158 4.53 7.38 -16.48
C GLU A 158 5.91 6.83 -16.07
N VAL A 159 6.02 5.70 -15.37
CA VAL A 159 7.34 5.11 -15.07
C VAL A 159 7.33 3.57 -15.09
N GLN A 160 8.00 3.05 -16.13
CA GLN A 160 8.81 1.83 -16.20
C GLN A 160 8.19 0.42 -16.08
N VAL A 161 8.65 -0.41 -17.02
CA VAL A 161 8.72 -1.88 -16.97
C VAL A 161 9.12 -2.33 -15.56
N GLY A 162 8.21 -2.97 -14.81
CA GLY A 162 8.49 -3.40 -13.43
C GLY A 162 7.30 -3.40 -12.48
N THR A 163 6.29 -2.56 -12.73
CA THR A 163 5.12 -2.37 -11.84
C THR A 163 3.87 -3.10 -12.32
N LYS A 164 3.94 -3.88 -13.39
CA LYS A 164 2.85 -4.78 -13.80
C LYS A 164 2.82 -5.98 -12.86
N ASP A 165 1.62 -6.48 -12.59
CA ASP A 165 1.40 -7.72 -11.84
C ASP A 165 1.90 -7.62 -10.39
N VAL A 166 1.42 -6.60 -9.67
CA VAL A 166 1.58 -6.47 -8.21
C VAL A 166 0.23 -6.73 -7.56
N VAL A 167 0.19 -7.61 -6.56
CA VAL A 167 -1.01 -7.93 -5.80
C VAL A 167 -0.76 -7.66 -4.33
N THR A 168 -1.69 -6.98 -3.69
CA THR A 168 -1.69 -6.75 -2.24
C THR A 168 -2.53 -7.82 -1.55
N THR A 169 -2.10 -8.27 -0.37
CA THR A 169 -2.83 -9.29 0.39
C THR A 169 -2.89 -8.90 1.85
N LYS A 170 -4.13 -8.78 2.37
CA LYS A 170 -4.38 -8.50 3.79
C LYS A 170 -4.14 -9.78 4.61
N THR A 171 -3.28 -9.72 5.61
CA THR A 171 -2.84 -10.88 6.40
C THR A 171 -3.62 -11.05 7.69
N ASN A 172 -4.14 -9.96 8.26
CA ASN A 172 -5.03 -10.04 9.40
C ASN A 172 -6.48 -10.29 8.96
N ALA A 173 -7.22 -11.00 9.81
CA ALA A 173 -8.61 -11.36 9.53
C ALA A 173 -9.44 -10.11 9.20
N ALA A 174 -10.43 -10.28 8.31
CA ALA A 174 -11.43 -9.26 8.09
C ALA A 174 -12.20 -9.06 9.40
N VAL A 175 -11.84 -8.01 10.15
CA VAL A 175 -12.65 -7.53 11.26
C VAL A 175 -13.84 -6.77 10.70
N ASP A 176 -15.01 -7.05 11.24
CA ASP A 176 -16.25 -6.39 10.85
C ASP A 176 -16.23 -4.88 11.18
N LYS A 177 -15.33 -4.46 12.06
CA LYS A 177 -15.15 -3.07 12.45
C LYS A 177 -13.77 -2.78 13.04
N TYR A 178 -13.16 -1.68 12.64
CA TYR A 178 -12.09 -1.04 13.41
C TYR A 178 -12.68 0.09 14.27
N SER A 179 -12.17 0.28 15.49
CA SER A 179 -12.43 1.50 16.27
C SER A 179 -11.60 2.66 15.72
N VAL A 180 -12.16 3.87 15.80
CA VAL A 180 -11.40 5.10 15.56
C VAL A 180 -10.94 5.58 16.93
N VAL A 181 -9.62 5.68 17.11
CA VAL A 181 -9.02 6.26 18.31
C VAL A 181 -8.70 7.73 18.08
N ASP A 182 -8.58 8.50 19.16
CA ASP A 182 -8.25 9.92 19.04
C ASP A 182 -6.79 10.07 18.58
N ASN A 183 -5.86 9.37 19.23
CA ASN A 183 -4.44 9.48 18.91
C ASN A 183 -3.84 8.18 18.35
N CYS A 184 -2.99 8.28 17.32
CA CYS A 184 -2.34 7.12 16.71
C CYS A 184 -1.41 6.36 17.66
N LYS A 185 -0.95 6.97 18.77
CA LYS A 185 -0.16 6.28 19.82
C LYS A 185 -0.95 5.22 20.58
N GLU A 186 -2.28 5.26 20.52
CA GLU A 186 -3.16 4.25 21.12
C GLU A 186 -3.23 2.96 20.28
N LEU A 187 -2.75 3.01 19.03
CA LEU A 187 -2.68 1.84 18.16
C LEU A 187 -1.48 0.97 18.49
N ALA A 188 -1.64 -0.35 18.34
CA ALA A 188 -0.57 -1.32 18.52
C ALA A 188 0.37 -1.34 17.30
N LEU A 189 1.30 -0.37 17.26
CA LEU A 189 2.27 -0.21 16.17
C LEU A 189 3.62 -0.92 16.42
N LYS A 190 3.71 -1.79 17.42
CA LYS A 190 4.94 -2.49 17.83
C LYS A 190 4.75 -4.01 17.80
#